data_AF-A0A968ZGK1-F1
#
_entry.id   AF-A0A968ZGK1-F1
#
_cell.length_a   1.000
_cell.length_b   1.000
_cell.length_c   1.000
_cell.angle_alpha   90.00
_cell.angle_beta   90.00
_cell.angle_gamma   90.00
#
_symmetry.space_group_name_H-M   'P 1'
#
loop_
_entity.id
_entity.type
_entity.pdbx_description
1 polymer ?
#
loop_
_entity_poly.entity_id
_entity_poly.type
_entity_poly.pdbx_seq_one_letter_code
_entity_poly.pdbx_strand_id
1 'polypeptide(L)'
;MSLSDWSLLLTLSILWGGSFFFVGVAVTALPPFTIVLLRVAIAATALHLVLRATRTAMPWDGKTWLAFFGMGLLNNAIPFSLIVWGQTHIASGLASILNATTPLFTVLVAHVLTADERLSKGRIVGVLLGLGGVVALIGPQALTGLGKDVVAQLAVLGAALSYAFASIFGRRFKRMGVSPLATATGQLTASSTLMLPVALIVASALGVPR
;
A
#
# COMPACT_ATOMS: atom_id res chain seq x y z
N MET A 1 -14.57 1.84 -21.04
CA MET A 1 -13.45 1.00 -20.55
C MET A 1 -13.34 -0.18 -21.49
N SER A 2 -12.12 -0.47 -21.94
CA SER A 2 -11.83 -1.58 -22.86
C SER A 2 -11.77 -2.92 -22.12
N LEU A 3 -11.81 -4.04 -22.85
CA LEU A 3 -11.56 -5.39 -22.30
C LEU A 3 -10.19 -5.49 -21.60
N SER A 4 -9.20 -4.74 -22.09
CA SER A 4 -7.86 -4.65 -21.50
C SER A 4 -7.90 -3.99 -20.10
N ASP A 5 -8.72 -2.96 -19.92
CA ASP A 5 -8.84 -2.29 -18.62
C ASP A 5 -9.46 -3.24 -17.58
N TRP A 6 -10.47 -4.03 -17.98
CA TRP A 6 -11.09 -5.02 -17.11
C TRP A 6 -10.15 -6.16 -16.74
N SER A 7 -9.36 -6.68 -17.68
CA SER A 7 -8.40 -7.75 -17.39
C SER A 7 -7.30 -7.27 -16.43
N LEU A 8 -6.82 -6.03 -16.60
CA LEU A 8 -5.87 -5.41 -15.68
C LEU A 8 -6.47 -5.24 -14.27
N LEU A 9 -7.71 -4.79 -14.16
CA LEU A 9 -8.39 -4.64 -12.88
C LEU A 9 -8.62 -5.97 -12.16
N LEU A 10 -9.02 -7.02 -12.89
CA LEU A 10 -9.18 -8.36 -12.33
C LEU A 10 -7.86 -8.92 -11.83
N THR A 11 -6.81 -8.81 -12.65
CA THR A 11 -5.46 -9.24 -12.28
C THR A 11 -4.97 -8.50 -11.05
N LEU A 12 -5.12 -7.17 -11.04
CA LEU A 12 -4.75 -6.34 -9.90
C LEU A 12 -5.52 -6.75 -8.65
N SER A 13 -6.83 -6.98 -8.74
CA SER A 13 -7.69 -7.36 -7.61
C SER A 13 -7.28 -8.71 -7.02
N ILE A 14 -6.97 -9.70 -7.86
CA ILE A 14 -6.51 -11.02 -7.43
C ILE A 14 -5.14 -10.91 -6.73
N LEU A 15 -4.19 -10.20 -7.34
CA LEU A 15 -2.85 -10.04 -6.77
C LEU A 15 -2.88 -9.27 -5.45
N TRP A 16 -3.70 -8.22 -5.36
CA TRP A 16 -3.79 -7.39 -4.18
C TRP A 16 -4.54 -8.08 -3.05
N GLY A 17 -5.68 -8.71 -3.35
CA GLY A 17 -6.46 -9.49 -2.38
C GLY A 17 -5.69 -10.70 -1.86
N GLY A 18 -5.04 -11.46 -2.75
CA GLY A 18 -4.20 -12.60 -2.39
C GLY A 18 -3.02 -12.21 -1.50
N SER A 19 -2.49 -10.98 -1.64
CA SER A 19 -1.41 -10.49 -0.79
C SER A 19 -1.77 -10.47 0.70
N PHE A 20 -3.01 -10.18 1.11
CA PHE A 20 -3.41 -10.20 2.52
C PHE A 20 -3.40 -11.60 3.11
N PHE A 21 -3.81 -12.58 2.30
CA PHE A 21 -3.75 -13.99 2.68
C PHE A 21 -2.30 -14.43 2.88
N PHE A 22 -1.43 -14.22 1.88
CA PHE A 22 -0.01 -14.60 1.98
C PHE A 22 0.73 -13.87 3.09
N VAL A 23 0.43 -12.59 3.34
CA VAL A 23 1.00 -11.87 4.48
C VAL A 23 0.54 -12.49 5.80
N GLY A 24 -0.74 -12.83 5.94
CA GLY A 24 -1.27 -13.52 7.12
C GLY A 24 -0.58 -14.86 7.41
N VAL A 25 -0.16 -15.58 6.36
CA VAL A 25 0.66 -16.78 6.51
C VAL A 25 2.10 -16.41 6.88
N ALA A 26 2.71 -15.45 6.18
CA ALA A 26 4.11 -15.08 6.37
C ALA A 26 4.41 -14.52 7.77
N VAL A 27 3.48 -13.76 8.36
CA VAL A 27 3.66 -13.18 9.72
C VAL A 27 3.76 -14.22 10.82
N THR A 28 3.39 -15.47 10.55
CA THR A 28 3.57 -16.58 11.51
C THR A 28 5.02 -17.09 11.57
N ALA A 29 5.82 -16.83 10.53
CA ALA A 29 7.17 -17.35 10.37
C ALA A 29 8.26 -16.27 10.33
N LEU A 30 7.92 -15.03 9.94
CA LEU A 30 8.88 -13.96 9.76
C LEU A 30 8.45 -12.68 10.50
N PRO A 31 9.41 -11.88 11.02
CA PRO A 31 9.11 -10.58 11.60
C PRO A 31 8.43 -9.64 10.58
N PRO A 32 7.44 -8.83 11.00
CA PRO A 32 6.67 -7.95 10.12
C PRO A 32 7.52 -7.09 9.18
N PHE A 33 8.53 -6.39 9.71
CA PHE A 33 9.36 -5.48 8.91
C PHE A 33 10.29 -6.22 7.94
N THR A 34 10.68 -7.46 8.25
CA THR A 34 11.41 -8.32 7.33
C THR A 34 10.53 -8.71 6.14
N ILE A 35 9.26 -9.05 6.38
CA ILE A 35 8.29 -9.32 5.31
C ILE A 35 8.14 -8.10 4.40
N VAL A 36 7.99 -6.91 4.99
CA VAL A 36 7.87 -5.67 4.23
C VAL A 36 9.11 -5.43 3.38
N LEU A 37 10.31 -5.52 3.96
CA LEU A 37 11.58 -5.34 3.25
C LEU A 37 11.70 -6.33 2.08
N LEU A 38 11.49 -7.62 2.32
CA LEU A 38 11.58 -8.64 1.28
C LEU A 38 10.61 -8.36 0.14
N ARG A 39 9.35 -8.01 0.44
CA ARG A 39 8.34 -7.67 -0.57
C ARG A 39 8.79 -6.50 -1.44
N VAL A 40 9.22 -5.39 -0.85
CA VAL A 40 9.61 -4.21 -1.63
C VAL A 40 10.94 -4.41 -2.36
N ALA A 41 11.88 -5.17 -1.80
CA ALA A 41 13.18 -5.43 -2.41
C ALA A 41 13.07 -6.39 -3.61
N ILE A 42 12.27 -7.45 -3.51
CA ILE A 42 11.98 -8.36 -4.63
C ILE A 42 11.26 -7.58 -5.75
N ALA A 43 10.25 -6.78 -5.40
CA ALA A 43 9.54 -5.97 -6.38
C ALA A 43 10.43 -4.92 -7.04
N ALA A 44 11.30 -4.24 -6.28
CA ALA A 44 12.27 -3.29 -6.81
C ALA A 44 13.23 -3.98 -7.80
N THR A 45 13.78 -5.13 -7.42
CA THR A 45 14.68 -5.93 -8.28
C THR A 45 13.98 -6.33 -9.57
N ALA A 46 12.76 -6.87 -9.49
CA ALA A 46 11.97 -7.27 -10.64
C ALA A 46 11.69 -6.08 -11.58
N LEU A 47 11.30 -4.92 -11.04
CA LEU A 47 11.03 -3.74 -11.86
C LEU A 47 12.30 -3.11 -12.45
N HIS A 48 13.46 -3.24 -11.81
CA HIS A 48 14.75 -2.87 -12.42
C HIS A 48 15.07 -3.75 -13.62
N LEU A 49 14.78 -5.06 -13.56
CA LEU A 49 14.91 -5.95 -14.72
C LEU A 49 13.96 -5.53 -15.85
N VAL A 50 12.72 -5.15 -15.53
CA VAL A 50 11.76 -4.63 -16.52
C VAL A 50 12.21 -3.30 -17.13
N LEU A 51 12.75 -2.36 -16.34
CA LEU A 51 13.34 -1.11 -16.86
C LEU A 51 14.44 -1.40 -17.87
N ARG A 52 15.34 -2.35 -17.55
CA ARG A 52 16.42 -2.78 -18.45
C ARG A 52 15.87 -3.40 -19.73
N ALA A 53 14.90 -4.31 -19.62
CA ALA A 53 14.29 -4.97 -20.77
C ALA A 53 13.53 -4.00 -21.70
N THR A 54 12.84 -3.02 -21.12
CA THR A 54 12.07 -2.01 -21.86
C THR A 54 12.90 -0.80 -22.30
N ARG A 55 14.19 -0.74 -21.91
CA ARG A 55 15.09 0.41 -22.14
C ARG A 55 14.51 1.73 -21.65
N THR A 56 13.67 1.69 -20.62
CA THR A 56 13.11 2.90 -20.01
C THR A 56 14.17 3.55 -19.14
N ALA A 57 14.50 4.81 -19.42
CA ALA A 57 15.49 5.55 -18.64
C ALA A 57 14.96 5.91 -17.24
N MET A 58 15.80 5.73 -16.22
CA MET A 58 15.52 6.16 -14.86
C MET A 58 16.03 7.60 -14.66
N PRO A 59 15.23 8.54 -14.15
CA PRO A 59 15.71 9.86 -13.77
C PRO A 59 16.64 9.76 -12.57
N TRP A 60 17.82 10.37 -12.67
CA TRP A 60 18.86 10.35 -11.63
C TRP A 60 19.06 11.71 -10.94
N ASP A 61 18.13 12.65 -11.13
CA ASP A 61 18.19 13.93 -10.45
C ASP A 61 17.70 13.83 -8.99
N GLY A 62 18.30 14.64 -8.11
CA GLY A 62 17.99 14.60 -6.68
C GLY A 62 16.54 14.96 -6.33
N LYS A 63 15.87 15.81 -7.12
CA LYS A 63 14.48 16.22 -6.85
C LYS A 63 13.53 15.04 -7.09
N THR A 64 13.75 14.28 -8.15
CA THR A 64 12.96 13.09 -8.47
C THR A 64 13.19 11.97 -7.47
N TRP A 65 14.42 11.75 -7.05
CA TRP A 65 14.71 10.77 -5.98
C TRP A 65 14.10 11.16 -4.64
N LEU A 66 14.15 12.44 -4.26
CA LEU A 66 13.45 12.91 -3.06
C LEU A 66 11.93 12.67 -3.16
N ALA A 67 11.34 12.87 -4.33
CA ALA A 67 9.94 12.53 -4.57
C ALA A 67 9.71 11.01 -4.47
N PHE A 68 10.60 10.17 -4.98
CA PHE A 68 10.52 8.72 -4.82
C PHE A 68 10.61 8.28 -3.36
N PHE A 69 11.44 8.92 -2.52
CA PHE A 69 11.48 8.66 -1.09
C PHE A 69 10.16 9.03 -0.41
N GLY A 70 9.60 10.19 -0.71
CA GLY A 70 8.30 10.59 -0.17
C GLY A 70 7.18 9.63 -0.60
N MET A 71 7.17 9.22 -1.87
CA MET A 71 6.19 8.26 -2.38
C MET A 71 6.41 6.87 -1.78
N GLY A 72 7.65 6.41 -1.69
CA GLY A 72 8.01 5.12 -1.10
C GLY A 72 7.58 5.02 0.35
N LEU A 73 7.78 6.10 1.12
CA LEU A 73 7.34 6.20 2.50
C LEU A 73 5.81 6.12 2.62
N LEU A 74 5.08 6.97 1.89
CA LEU A 74 3.61 7.09 1.99
C LEU A 74 2.85 5.92 1.36
N ASN A 75 3.40 5.31 0.31
CA ASN A 75 2.71 4.28 -0.47
C ASN A 75 3.16 2.86 -0.13
N ASN A 76 4.35 2.67 0.45
CA ASN A 76 4.85 1.32 0.74
C ASN A 76 5.28 1.19 2.19
N ALA A 77 6.29 1.95 2.64
CA ALA A 77 6.93 1.69 3.93
C ALA A 77 5.96 1.84 5.12
N ILE A 78 5.26 2.97 5.23
CA ILE A 78 4.25 3.20 6.29
C ILE A 78 3.09 2.20 6.15
N PRO A 79 2.35 2.16 5.02
CA PRO A 79 1.14 1.35 4.96
C PRO A 79 1.43 -0.14 5.06
N PHE A 80 2.48 -0.66 4.41
CA PHE A 80 2.81 -2.08 4.53
C PHE A 80 3.26 -2.44 5.95
N SER A 81 4.04 -1.58 6.62
CA SER A 81 4.44 -1.84 8.01
C SER A 81 3.24 -1.89 8.94
N LEU A 82 2.33 -0.91 8.84
CA LEU A 82 1.12 -0.86 9.67
C LEU A 82 0.16 -2.02 9.38
N ILE A 83 0.01 -2.41 8.11
CA ILE A 83 -0.85 -3.55 7.73
C ILE A 83 -0.26 -4.86 8.23
N VAL A 84 1.02 -5.14 7.91
CA VAL A 84 1.67 -6.40 8.29
C VAL A 84 1.73 -6.54 9.81
N TRP A 85 2.04 -5.46 10.54
CA TRP A 85 1.96 -5.45 11.99
C TRP A 85 0.52 -5.62 12.49
N GLY A 86 -0.46 -4.90 11.94
CA GLY A 86 -1.87 -5.08 12.32
C GLY A 86 -2.33 -6.53 12.13
N GLN A 87 -1.89 -7.20 11.06
CA GLN A 87 -2.18 -8.59 10.77
C GLN A 87 -1.55 -9.61 11.75
N THR A 88 -0.64 -9.20 12.65
CA THR A 88 -0.22 -10.07 13.77
C THR A 88 -1.26 -10.14 14.88
N HIS A 89 -2.22 -9.22 14.91
CA HIS A 89 -3.26 -9.10 15.93
C HIS A 89 -4.65 -9.39 15.38
N ILE A 90 -4.94 -8.99 14.14
CA ILE A 90 -6.24 -9.17 13.52
C ILE A 90 -6.19 -10.09 12.29
N ALA A 91 -7.30 -10.79 12.03
CA ALA A 91 -7.43 -11.64 10.87
C ALA A 91 -7.26 -10.87 9.55
N SER A 92 -6.64 -11.50 8.53
CA SER A 92 -6.44 -10.90 7.20
C SER A 92 -7.73 -10.41 6.54
N GLY A 93 -8.86 -11.07 6.80
CA GLY A 93 -10.17 -10.63 6.32
C GLY A 93 -10.55 -9.26 6.89
N LEU A 94 -10.42 -9.06 8.21
CA LEU A 94 -10.71 -7.77 8.85
C LEU A 94 -9.73 -6.69 8.37
N ALA A 95 -8.44 -7.01 8.24
CA ALA A 95 -7.44 -6.09 7.71
C ALA A 95 -7.78 -5.64 6.27
N SER A 96 -8.24 -6.55 5.41
CA SER A 96 -8.69 -6.24 4.05
C SER A 96 -9.91 -5.31 4.03
N ILE A 97 -10.92 -5.57 4.88
CA ILE A 97 -12.10 -4.70 5.04
C ILE A 97 -11.68 -3.30 5.48
N LEU A 98 -10.83 -3.19 6.50
CA LEU A 98 -10.37 -1.90 7.00
C LEU A 98 -9.57 -1.15 5.93
N ASN A 99 -8.73 -1.83 5.17
CA ASN A 99 -7.99 -1.19 4.09
C ASN A 99 -8.91 -0.72 2.94
N ALA A 100 -10.03 -1.40 2.69
CA ALA A 100 -11.01 -0.98 1.69
C ALA A 100 -11.65 0.40 1.98
N THR A 101 -11.39 0.99 3.15
CA THR A 101 -11.73 2.39 3.46
C THR A 101 -10.78 3.41 2.83
N THR A 102 -9.71 2.99 2.15
CA THR A 102 -8.76 3.89 1.46
C THR A 102 -9.44 4.94 0.55
N PRO A 103 -10.46 4.59 -0.26
CA PRO A 103 -11.18 5.58 -1.07
C PRO A 103 -11.91 6.64 -0.22
N LEU A 104 -12.41 6.28 0.97
CA LEU A 104 -13.04 7.23 1.90
C LEU A 104 -12.02 8.29 2.34
N PHE A 105 -10.87 7.85 2.85
CA PHE A 105 -9.79 8.75 3.24
C PHE A 105 -9.28 9.55 2.04
N THR A 106 -9.20 8.95 0.86
CA THR A 106 -8.75 9.63 -0.36
C THR A 106 -9.67 10.80 -0.70
N VAL A 107 -11.00 10.59 -0.66
CA VAL A 107 -11.98 11.64 -0.92
C VAL A 107 -11.92 12.74 0.16
N LEU A 108 -11.74 12.38 1.43
CA LEU A 108 -11.59 13.35 2.53
C LEU A 108 -10.32 14.19 2.40
N VAL A 109 -9.17 13.55 2.22
CA VAL A 109 -7.88 14.26 2.08
C VAL A 109 -7.89 15.10 0.80
N ALA A 110 -8.47 14.61 -0.30
CA ALA A 110 -8.63 15.41 -1.51
C ALA A 110 -9.49 16.65 -1.25
N HIS A 111 -10.63 16.51 -0.56
CA HIS A 111 -11.49 17.64 -0.25
C HIS A 111 -10.79 18.73 0.59
N VAL A 112 -9.90 18.35 1.49
CA VAL A 112 -9.15 19.29 2.34
C VAL A 112 -7.94 19.89 1.62
N LEU A 113 -7.23 19.10 0.80
CA LEU A 113 -5.95 19.51 0.19
C LEU A 113 -6.06 19.99 -1.26
N THR A 114 -7.20 19.82 -1.93
CA THR A 114 -7.41 20.31 -3.29
C THR A 114 -8.66 21.18 -3.41
N ALA A 115 -8.55 22.23 -4.23
CA ALA A 115 -9.66 23.11 -4.53
C ALA A 115 -10.67 22.47 -5.49
N ASP A 116 -10.22 21.51 -6.31
CA ASP A 116 -10.97 20.99 -7.47
C ASP A 116 -11.85 19.77 -7.15
N GLU A 117 -11.59 19.05 -6.05
CA GLU A 117 -12.28 17.79 -5.73
C GLU A 117 -13.14 17.90 -4.46
N ARG A 118 -14.30 18.54 -4.58
CA ARG A 118 -15.27 18.62 -3.47
C ARG A 118 -15.90 17.26 -3.15
N LEU A 119 -16.18 17.04 -1.87
CA LEU A 119 -16.95 15.90 -1.38
C LEU A 119 -18.36 15.95 -1.98
N SER A 120 -18.68 15.07 -2.93
CA SER A 120 -20.02 14.97 -3.50
C SER A 120 -20.80 13.83 -2.84
N LYS A 121 -22.12 13.99 -2.71
CA LYS A 121 -23.00 12.93 -2.17
C LYS A 121 -22.83 11.61 -2.95
N GLY A 122 -22.66 11.69 -4.27
CA GLY A 122 -22.43 10.53 -5.12
C GLY A 122 -21.13 9.76 -4.79
N ARG A 123 -20.04 10.47 -4.48
CA ARG A 123 -18.78 9.83 -4.05
C ARG A 123 -18.95 9.11 -2.72
N ILE A 124 -19.63 9.74 -1.75
CA ILE A 124 -19.89 9.11 -0.44
C ILE A 124 -20.70 7.83 -0.62
N VAL A 125 -21.79 7.88 -1.39
CA VAL A 125 -22.63 6.70 -1.66
C VAL A 125 -21.82 5.60 -2.35
N GLY A 126 -21.02 5.94 -3.37
CA GLY A 126 -20.16 4.97 -4.04
C GLY A 126 -19.14 4.30 -3.10
N VAL A 127 -18.53 5.06 -2.20
CA VAL A 127 -17.59 4.53 -1.19
C VAL A 127 -18.31 3.61 -0.20
N LEU A 128 -19.49 3.99 0.30
CA LEU A 128 -20.28 3.16 1.22
C LEU A 128 -20.76 1.87 0.56
N LEU A 129 -21.20 1.93 -0.71
CA LEU A 129 -21.56 0.75 -1.49
C LEU A 129 -20.35 -0.16 -1.72
N GLY A 130 -19.19 0.41 -2.05
CA GLY A 130 -17.94 -0.34 -2.21
C GLY A 130 -17.54 -1.06 -0.92
N LEU A 131 -17.60 -0.37 0.22
CA LEU A 131 -17.33 -0.97 1.53
C LEU A 131 -18.33 -2.09 1.87
N GLY A 132 -19.62 -1.88 1.60
CA GLY A 132 -20.66 -2.90 1.75
C GLY A 132 -20.39 -4.13 0.89
N GLY A 133 -19.93 -3.94 -0.35
CA GLY A 133 -19.53 -5.03 -1.24
C GLY A 133 -18.35 -5.85 -0.70
N VAL A 134 -17.35 -5.20 -0.11
CA VAL A 134 -16.20 -5.89 0.51
C VAL A 134 -16.64 -6.70 1.73
N VAL A 135 -17.53 -6.16 2.57
CA VAL A 135 -18.10 -6.88 3.72
C VAL A 135 -18.91 -8.09 3.25
N ALA A 136 -19.73 -7.94 2.21
CA ALA A 136 -20.51 -9.04 1.64
C ALA A 136 -19.62 -10.13 1.03
N LEU A 137 -18.52 -9.75 0.36
CA LEU A 137 -17.57 -10.67 -0.26
C LEU A 137 -16.79 -11.50 0.77
N ILE A 138 -16.31 -10.85 1.84
CA ILE A 138 -15.50 -11.52 2.87
C ILE A 138 -16.38 -12.28 3.86
N GLY A 139 -17.62 -11.81 4.07
CA GLY A 139 -18.58 -12.38 5.00
C GLY A 139 -18.66 -11.58 6.31
N PRO A 140 -19.87 -11.39 6.88
CA PRO A 140 -20.06 -10.67 8.14
C PRO A 140 -19.25 -11.22 9.31
N GLN A 141 -18.90 -12.51 9.26
CA GLN A 141 -18.09 -13.18 10.30
C GLN A 141 -16.71 -12.54 10.45
N ALA A 142 -16.15 -11.93 9.39
CA ALA A 142 -14.88 -11.21 9.49
C ALA A 142 -14.96 -9.95 10.37
N LEU A 143 -16.17 -9.44 10.65
CA LEU A 143 -16.39 -8.31 11.56
C LEU A 143 -16.45 -8.71 13.04
N THR A 144 -16.45 -10.00 13.36
CA THR A 144 -16.49 -10.48 14.76
C THR A 144 -15.26 -10.10 15.59
N GLY A 145 -14.17 -9.71 14.93
CA GLY A 145 -12.96 -9.18 15.56
C GLY A 145 -12.98 -7.66 15.78
N LEU A 146 -13.98 -6.94 15.26
CA LEU A 146 -14.04 -5.48 15.36
C LEU A 146 -14.12 -5.05 16.83
N GLY A 147 -13.33 -4.04 17.22
CA GLY A 147 -13.26 -3.55 18.60
C GLY A 147 -12.41 -4.37 19.58
N LYS A 148 -11.94 -5.58 19.23
CA LYS A 148 -11.10 -6.41 20.12
C LYS A 148 -9.67 -5.87 20.26
N ASP A 149 -9.03 -5.58 19.12
CA ASP A 149 -7.67 -5.01 19.05
C ASP A 149 -7.68 -3.65 18.36
N VAL A 150 -8.19 -2.64 19.07
CA VAL A 150 -8.39 -1.30 18.52
C VAL A 150 -7.10 -0.70 17.98
N VAL A 151 -5.95 -0.94 18.62
CA VAL A 151 -4.66 -0.41 18.15
C VAL A 151 -4.27 -0.99 16.78
N ALA A 152 -4.45 -2.29 16.58
CA ALA A 152 -4.20 -2.94 15.29
C ALA A 152 -5.16 -2.44 14.20
N GLN A 153 -6.43 -2.24 14.55
CA GLN A 153 -7.44 -1.71 13.63
C GLN A 153 -7.12 -0.26 13.23
N LEU A 154 -6.73 0.57 14.19
CA LEU A 154 -6.28 1.95 13.93
C LEU A 154 -5.00 1.99 13.11
N ALA A 155 -4.07 1.05 13.29
CA ALA A 155 -2.88 0.94 12.45
C ALA A 155 -3.26 0.68 10.98
N VAL A 156 -4.17 -0.26 10.71
CA VAL A 156 -4.64 -0.53 9.33
C VAL A 156 -5.41 0.66 8.74
N LEU A 157 -6.21 1.36 9.54
CA LEU A 157 -6.84 2.62 9.10
C LEU A 157 -5.81 3.71 8.83
N GLY A 158 -4.75 3.79 9.62
CA GLY A 158 -3.60 4.67 9.39
C GLY A 158 -2.88 4.35 8.07
N ALA A 159 -2.79 3.07 7.69
CA ALA A 159 -2.29 2.67 6.38
C ALA A 159 -3.18 3.17 5.24
N ALA A 160 -4.50 3.01 5.37
CA ALA A 160 -5.47 3.52 4.40
C ALA A 160 -5.40 5.05 4.25
N LEU A 161 -5.18 5.76 5.36
CA LEU A 161 -4.93 7.21 5.35
C LEU A 161 -3.59 7.56 4.67
N SER A 162 -2.53 6.80 4.92
CA SER A 162 -1.24 6.98 4.23
C SER A 162 -1.40 6.81 2.70
N TYR A 163 -2.17 5.82 2.26
CA TYR A 163 -2.50 5.65 0.84
C TYR A 163 -3.26 6.84 0.26
N ALA A 164 -4.17 7.45 1.02
CA ALA A 164 -4.87 8.66 0.60
C ALA A 164 -3.89 9.81 0.32
N PHE A 165 -2.94 10.06 1.22
CA PHE A 165 -1.88 11.04 0.98
C PHE A 165 -1.00 10.66 -0.22
N ALA A 166 -0.64 9.38 -0.36
CA ALA A 166 0.15 8.89 -1.50
C ALA A 166 -0.55 9.13 -2.85
N SER A 167 -1.87 8.95 -2.93
CA SER A 167 -2.64 9.17 -4.16
C SER A 167 -2.56 10.62 -4.64
N ILE A 168 -2.58 11.57 -3.71
CA ILE A 168 -2.49 13.01 -3.97
C ILE A 168 -1.05 13.39 -4.29
N PHE A 169 -0.10 12.91 -3.46
CA PHE A 169 1.32 13.13 -3.64
C PHE A 169 1.78 12.65 -5.03
N GLY A 170 1.34 11.47 -5.46
CA GLY A 170 1.71 10.82 -6.71
C GLY A 170 1.37 11.62 -7.97
N ARG A 171 0.37 12.53 -7.92
CA ARG A 171 0.02 13.39 -9.06
C ARG A 171 1.18 14.27 -9.54
N ARG A 172 2.18 14.52 -8.69
CA ARG A 172 3.38 15.28 -9.06
C ARG A 172 4.23 14.60 -10.13
N PHE A 173 4.31 13.27 -10.15
CA PHE A 173 5.19 12.55 -11.06
C PHE A 173 4.80 12.75 -12.52
N LYS A 174 3.48 12.85 -12.78
CA LYS A 174 2.97 13.23 -14.10
C LYS A 174 3.43 14.63 -14.53
N ARG A 175 3.44 15.60 -13.61
CA ARG A 175 3.93 16.97 -13.86
C ARG A 175 5.45 17.05 -14.03
N MET A 176 6.17 16.14 -13.39
CA MET A 176 7.62 15.99 -13.51
C MET A 176 8.06 15.22 -14.76
N GLY A 177 7.11 14.75 -15.59
CA GLY A 177 7.43 13.97 -16.80
C GLY A 177 7.96 12.57 -16.51
N VAL A 178 7.76 12.04 -15.31
CA VAL A 178 8.27 10.71 -14.92
C VAL A 178 7.25 9.64 -15.33
N SER A 179 7.72 8.59 -16.01
CA SER A 179 6.85 7.50 -16.45
C SER A 179 6.30 6.71 -15.25
N PRO A 180 5.11 6.06 -15.37
CA PRO A 180 4.57 5.22 -14.30
C PRO A 180 5.50 4.07 -13.90
N LEU A 181 6.19 3.46 -14.88
CA LEU A 181 7.16 2.40 -14.63
C LEU A 181 8.36 2.92 -13.82
N ALA A 182 8.95 4.05 -14.22
CA ALA A 182 10.05 4.67 -13.46
C ALA A 182 9.60 5.11 -12.06
N THR A 183 8.35 5.59 -11.93
CA THR A 183 7.76 5.95 -10.64
C THR A 183 7.63 4.75 -9.72
N ALA A 184 7.10 3.63 -10.22
CA ALA A 184 6.97 2.38 -9.49
C ALA A 184 8.33 1.81 -9.06
N THR A 185 9.30 1.78 -9.97
CA THR A 185 10.65 1.29 -9.66
C THR A 185 11.35 2.19 -8.64
N GLY A 186 11.27 3.51 -8.83
CA GLY A 186 11.89 4.50 -7.95
C GLY A 186 11.34 4.43 -6.53
N GLN A 187 10.01 4.45 -6.37
CA GLN A 187 9.40 4.37 -5.04
C GLN A 187 9.71 3.06 -4.32
N LEU A 188 9.74 1.92 -5.04
CA LEU A 188 10.06 0.62 -4.42
C LEU A 188 11.54 0.51 -4.04
N THR A 189 12.43 1.06 -4.87
CA THR A 189 13.86 1.16 -4.55
C THR A 189 14.05 2.02 -3.29
N ALA A 190 13.46 3.21 -3.26
CA ALA A 190 13.51 4.10 -2.11
C ALA A 190 12.91 3.46 -0.85
N SER A 191 11.78 2.74 -0.98
CA SER A 191 11.16 2.01 0.12
C SER A 191 12.07 0.89 0.66
N SER A 192 12.74 0.17 -0.23
CA SER A 192 13.70 -0.88 0.15
C SER A 192 14.86 -0.29 0.93
N THR A 193 15.41 0.85 0.47
CA THR A 193 16.47 1.59 1.17
C THR A 193 16.02 2.09 2.54
N LEU A 194 14.79 2.61 2.67
CA LEU A 194 14.24 3.06 3.95
C LEU A 194 13.99 1.91 4.92
N MET A 195 13.47 0.78 4.41
CA MET A 195 13.11 -0.37 5.24
C MET A 195 14.30 -1.21 5.66
N LEU A 196 15.42 -1.17 4.95
CA LEU A 196 16.62 -1.93 5.26
C LEU A 196 17.14 -1.68 6.70
N PRO A 197 17.44 -0.43 7.13
CA PRO A 197 17.89 -0.19 8.49
C PRO A 197 16.83 -0.54 9.53
N VAL A 198 15.54 -0.30 9.23
CA VAL A 198 14.42 -0.64 10.14
C VAL A 198 14.37 -2.14 10.39
N ALA A 199 14.45 -2.94 9.33
CA ALA A 199 14.43 -4.40 9.44
C ALA A 199 15.67 -4.92 10.19
N LEU A 200 16.85 -4.36 9.94
CA LEU A 200 18.10 -4.78 10.61
C LEU A 200 18.11 -4.45 12.10
N ILE A 201 17.62 -3.27 12.49
CA ILE A 201 17.54 -2.84 13.89
C ILE A 201 16.52 -3.70 14.65
N VAL A 202 15.36 -3.96 14.05
CA VAL A 202 14.33 -4.78 14.72
C VAL A 202 14.73 -6.25 14.78
N ALA A 203 15.37 -6.78 13.74
CA ALA A 203 15.88 -8.16 13.74
C ALA A 203 16.98 -8.36 14.80
N SER A 204 17.88 -7.38 14.97
CA SER A 204 18.94 -7.45 15.99
C SER A 204 18.38 -7.29 17.42
N ALA A 205 17.34 -6.47 17.60
CA ALA A 205 16.67 -6.31 18.89
C ALA A 205 15.86 -7.55 19.33
N LEU A 206 15.38 -8.36 18.39
CA LEU A 206 14.59 -9.57 18.66
C LEU A 206 15.41 -10.85 18.86
N GLY A 207 16.75 -10.76 18.85
CA GLY A 207 17.62 -11.90 19.16
C GLY A 207 17.54 -13.07 18.17
N VAL A 208 17.15 -12.80 16.91
CA VAL A 208 17.12 -13.84 15.87
C VAL A 208 18.56 -14.33 15.63
N PRO A 209 18.87 -15.63 15.84
CA PRO A 209 20.19 -16.17 15.56
C PRO A 209 20.53 -15.96 14.08
N ARG A 210 21.76 -15.53 13.82
CA ARG A 210 22.29 -15.32 12.47
C ARG A 210 22.39 -16.61 11.67
#